data_AF-A0A920NS98-F1
#
_entry.id   AF-A0A920NS98-F1
#
_cell.length_a   1.000
_cell.length_b   1.000
_cell.length_c   1.000
_cell.angle_alpha   90.00
_cell.angle_beta   90.00
_cell.angle_gamma   90.00
#
_symmetry.space_group_name_H-M   'P 1'
#
loop_
_entity.id
_entity.type
_entity.pdbx_description
1 polymer ?
#
loop_
_entity_poly.entity_id
_entity_poly.type
_entity_poly.pdbx_seq_one_letter_code
_entity_poly.pdbx_strand_id
1 'polypeptide(L)'
;MSCGWHIFCGQSDLILTADVAYSQLINRVPHNQIAIDDGLKLFGKPEGLPSLYKSYLWEKINAPDKDHFYADHPFYGAIMPLGLDYLTNGQLEFIRQWIVAGAPDSGVVSDSTILQDTLRYEDLLFEPLALPENGIQYHIEPFEVQPNSEVEFFMRTTGDTSGPVYISRYELMMGPNSHHYILYGFSDYTPSALIPPEGVIRPIRDVDGNYILSNSLP
;
A
#
# COMPACT_ATOMS: atom_id res chain seq x y z
N MET A 1 -17.24 -12.10 9.27
CA MET A 1 -16.98 -12.14 7.82
C MET A 1 -17.56 -13.43 7.27
N SER A 2 -18.76 -13.40 6.68
CA SER A 2 -19.33 -14.59 6.01
C SER A 2 -18.81 -14.63 4.59
N CYS A 3 -17.91 -15.55 4.30
CA CYS A 3 -17.49 -15.88 2.93
C CYS A 3 -18.35 -17.01 2.37
N GLY A 4 -19.67 -16.97 2.59
CA GLY A 4 -20.57 -18.05 2.16
C GLY A 4 -20.76 -18.15 0.65
N TRP A 5 -20.43 -17.09 -0.12
CA TRP A 5 -20.82 -16.98 -1.53
C TRP A 5 -19.89 -16.13 -2.42
N HIS A 6 -18.61 -15.95 -2.07
CA HIS A 6 -17.69 -15.13 -2.88
C HIS A 6 -16.58 -15.96 -3.57
N ILE A 7 -16.34 -15.62 -4.84
CA ILE A 7 -15.39 -16.20 -5.81
C ILE A 7 -13.95 -16.28 -5.25
N PHE A 8 -13.62 -15.48 -4.23
CA PHE A 8 -12.30 -15.45 -3.59
C PHE A 8 -11.97 -16.66 -2.70
N CYS A 9 -12.98 -17.43 -2.25
CA CYS A 9 -12.75 -18.60 -1.39
C CYS A 9 -11.99 -19.73 -2.12
N GLY A 10 -12.20 -19.85 -3.44
CA GLY A 10 -11.48 -20.84 -4.28
C GLY A 10 -10.02 -20.47 -4.56
N GLN A 11 -9.62 -19.22 -4.33
CA GLN A 11 -8.27 -18.72 -4.65
C GLN A 11 -7.36 -18.66 -3.40
N SER A 12 -7.95 -18.56 -2.20
CA SER A 12 -7.23 -18.53 -0.93
C SER A 12 -7.29 -19.84 -0.13
N ASP A 13 -8.16 -20.79 -0.52
CA ASP A 13 -8.45 -22.03 0.22
C ASP A 13 -8.85 -21.77 1.70
N LEU A 14 -9.55 -20.65 1.95
CA LEU A 14 -9.94 -20.20 3.28
C LEU A 14 -11.46 -20.02 3.39
N ILE A 15 -12.10 -20.91 4.13
CA ILE A 15 -13.55 -20.89 4.42
C ILE A 15 -13.77 -20.33 5.83
N LEU A 16 -14.45 -19.19 5.96
CA LEU A 16 -14.70 -18.52 7.25
C LEU A 16 -16.18 -18.56 7.67
N THR A 17 -16.89 -19.63 7.31
CA THR A 17 -18.24 -19.85 7.84
C THR A 17 -18.18 -20.22 9.32
N ALA A 18 -19.21 -19.85 10.09
CA ALA A 18 -19.18 -19.91 11.56
C ALA A 18 -18.88 -21.31 12.12
N ASP A 19 -19.22 -22.36 11.38
CA ASP A 19 -19.03 -23.77 11.74
C ASP A 19 -17.59 -24.28 11.56
N VAL A 20 -16.79 -23.67 10.68
CA VAL A 20 -15.41 -24.13 10.40
C VAL A 20 -14.34 -23.07 10.60
N ALA A 21 -14.68 -21.78 10.72
CA ALA A 21 -13.75 -20.65 10.70
C ALA A 21 -12.55 -20.82 11.66
N TYR A 22 -12.77 -21.30 12.89
CA TYR A 22 -11.69 -21.51 13.85
C TYR A 22 -10.66 -22.54 13.33
N SER A 23 -11.14 -23.72 12.92
CA SER A 23 -10.28 -24.78 12.38
C SER A 23 -9.56 -24.38 11.09
N GLN A 24 -10.14 -23.43 10.36
CA GLN A 24 -9.61 -22.90 9.11
C GLN A 24 -8.55 -21.81 9.31
N LEU A 25 -8.46 -21.20 10.51
CA LEU A 25 -7.46 -20.18 10.83
C LEU A 25 -6.30 -20.73 11.65
N ILE A 26 -6.57 -21.63 12.59
CA ILE A 26 -5.60 -22.00 13.62
C ILE A 26 -4.57 -23.00 13.09
N ASN A 27 -3.29 -22.63 13.21
CA ASN A 27 -2.14 -23.44 12.81
C ASN A 27 -2.11 -23.89 11.33
N ARG A 28 -3.01 -23.38 10.49
CA ARG A 28 -2.95 -23.59 9.04
C ARG A 28 -1.88 -22.68 8.44
N VAL A 29 -1.14 -23.23 7.48
CA VAL A 29 -0.25 -22.44 6.63
C VAL A 29 -1.09 -21.63 5.64
N PRO A 30 -0.68 -20.40 5.30
CA PRO A 30 -1.35 -19.62 4.26
C PRO A 30 -1.11 -20.28 2.89
N HIS A 31 -1.97 -19.98 1.91
CA HIS A 31 -1.75 -20.44 0.53
C HIS A 31 -0.57 -19.73 -0.16
N ASN A 32 -0.18 -18.56 0.33
CA ASN A 32 0.92 -17.77 -0.22
C ASN A 32 2.28 -18.41 0.12
N GLN A 33 3.03 -18.83 -0.90
CA GLN A 33 4.31 -19.53 -0.72
C GLN A 33 5.37 -18.66 -0.03
N ILE A 34 5.42 -17.36 -0.31
CA ILE A 34 6.40 -16.46 0.30
C ILE A 34 6.11 -16.34 1.81
N ALA A 35 4.84 -16.19 2.20
CA ALA A 35 4.46 -16.20 3.61
C ALA A 35 4.76 -17.54 4.30
N ILE A 36 4.67 -18.67 3.59
CA ILE A 36 5.10 -19.97 4.10
C ILE A 36 6.62 -19.96 4.33
N ASP A 37 7.40 -19.49 3.37
CA ASP A 37 8.86 -19.45 3.41
C ASP A 37 9.38 -18.53 4.55
N ASP A 38 8.64 -17.46 4.85
CA ASP A 38 8.87 -16.57 5.99
C ASP A 38 8.43 -17.18 7.34
N GLY A 39 7.87 -18.39 7.31
CA GLY A 39 7.47 -19.15 8.49
C GLY A 39 6.18 -18.65 9.13
N LEU A 40 5.34 -17.94 8.38
CA LEU A 40 4.04 -17.49 8.87
C LEU A 40 3.00 -18.62 8.82
N LYS A 41 2.01 -18.48 9.70
CA LYS A 41 0.77 -19.25 9.67
C LYS A 41 -0.39 -18.27 9.54
N LEU A 42 -1.57 -18.72 9.12
CA LEU A 42 -2.78 -17.90 9.21
C LEU A 42 -2.94 -17.35 10.65
N PHE A 43 -2.67 -18.20 11.63
CA PHE A 43 -2.37 -17.83 13.00
C PHE A 43 -1.16 -18.61 13.54
N GLY A 44 -0.19 -17.89 14.11
CA GLY A 44 1.02 -18.45 14.72
C GLY A 44 0.97 -18.41 16.25
N LYS A 45 1.14 -19.57 16.90
CA LYS A 45 1.55 -19.62 18.32
C LYS A 45 2.96 -19.03 18.45
N PRO A 46 3.30 -18.26 19.50
CA PRO A 46 2.79 -18.33 20.88
C PRO A 46 1.66 -17.34 21.19
N GLU A 47 1.42 -17.02 22.46
CA GLU A 47 0.54 -15.97 22.97
C GLU A 47 1.29 -14.63 23.15
N GLY A 48 0.56 -13.53 23.34
CA GLY A 48 1.12 -12.21 23.55
C GLY A 48 1.32 -11.40 22.27
N LEU A 49 2.00 -10.25 22.38
CA LEU A 49 2.32 -9.39 21.23
C LEU A 49 3.11 -10.11 20.11
N PRO A 50 4.05 -11.03 20.40
CA PRO A 50 4.80 -11.73 19.35
C PRO A 50 3.93 -12.55 18.37
N SER A 51 2.71 -12.92 18.76
CA SER A 51 1.76 -13.65 17.92
C SER A 51 1.32 -12.87 16.69
N LEU A 52 1.31 -11.53 16.78
CA LEU A 52 0.92 -10.64 15.67
C LEU A 52 1.90 -10.79 14.50
N TYR A 53 3.21 -10.72 14.77
CA TYR A 53 4.28 -10.88 13.77
C TYR A 53 4.41 -12.31 13.18
N LYS A 54 3.60 -13.26 13.66
CA LYS A 54 3.54 -14.64 13.15
C LYS A 54 2.20 -14.99 12.53
N SER A 55 1.28 -14.02 12.45
CA SER A 55 -0.06 -14.19 11.88
C SER A 55 -0.15 -13.53 10.52
N TYR A 56 -0.23 -14.34 9.47
CA TYR A 56 -0.51 -13.88 8.12
C TYR A 56 -1.90 -13.22 8.02
N LEU A 57 -2.89 -13.66 8.81
CA LEU A 57 -4.18 -12.97 8.86
C LEU A 57 -4.00 -11.52 9.33
N TRP A 58 -3.20 -11.29 10.36
CA TRP A 58 -2.95 -9.96 10.90
C TRP A 58 -2.31 -9.03 9.87
N GLU A 59 -1.24 -9.49 9.21
CA GLU A 59 -0.59 -8.77 8.10
C GLU A 59 -1.61 -8.33 7.03
N LYS A 60 -2.58 -9.20 6.72
CA LYS A 60 -3.56 -8.96 5.66
C LYS A 60 -4.67 -7.99 6.06
N ILE A 61 -4.99 -7.81 7.34
CA ILE A 61 -6.14 -6.98 7.77
C ILE A 61 -5.74 -5.69 8.48
N ASN A 62 -4.47 -5.55 8.86
CA ASN A 62 -3.97 -4.40 9.61
C ASN A 62 -3.74 -3.19 8.67
N ALA A 63 -4.83 -2.61 8.17
CA ALA A 63 -4.80 -1.46 7.26
C ALA A 63 -3.95 -0.27 7.74
N PRO A 64 -3.92 0.08 9.06
CA PRO A 64 -3.01 1.12 9.56
C PRO A 64 -1.52 0.86 9.31
N ASP A 65 -1.12 -0.39 9.10
CA ASP A 65 0.27 -0.84 8.91
C ASP A 65 0.53 -1.33 7.47
N LYS A 66 -0.35 -0.92 6.52
CA LYS A 66 -0.26 -1.31 5.11
C LYS A 66 1.06 -0.90 4.45
N ASP A 67 1.68 0.19 4.91
CA ASP A 67 2.94 0.67 4.32
C ASP A 67 4.08 -0.29 4.65
N HIS A 68 4.14 -0.81 5.89
CA HIS A 68 5.02 -1.93 6.26
C HIS A 68 4.69 -3.18 5.44
N PHE A 69 3.41 -3.54 5.32
CA PHE A 69 2.97 -4.70 4.55
C PHE A 69 3.49 -4.67 3.11
N TYR A 70 3.39 -3.54 2.40
CA TYR A 70 3.88 -3.44 1.02
C TYR A 70 5.41 -3.32 0.92
N ALA A 71 6.05 -2.66 1.88
CA ALA A 71 7.51 -2.49 1.88
C ALA A 71 8.25 -3.79 2.19
N ASP A 72 7.85 -4.49 3.24
CA ASP A 72 8.57 -5.66 3.75
C ASP A 72 8.05 -6.96 3.13
N HIS A 73 6.83 -6.95 2.59
CA HIS A 73 6.17 -8.13 2.05
C HIS A 73 5.55 -7.93 0.64
N PRO A 74 6.34 -7.51 -0.36
CA PRO A 74 5.84 -7.13 -1.69
C PRO A 74 5.09 -8.26 -2.42
N PHE A 75 5.28 -9.52 -2.01
CA PHE A 75 4.67 -10.69 -2.61
C PHE A 75 3.54 -11.31 -1.79
N TYR A 76 3.06 -10.65 -0.73
CA TYR A 76 1.92 -11.14 0.07
C TYR A 76 0.55 -10.84 -0.55
N GLY A 77 0.52 -10.19 -1.72
CA GLY A 77 -0.70 -9.72 -2.38
C GLY A 77 -1.11 -8.35 -1.85
N ALA A 78 -2.41 -8.10 -1.68
CA ALA A 78 -2.92 -6.81 -1.19
C ALA A 78 -3.62 -6.92 0.18
N ILE A 79 -3.79 -5.79 0.86
CA ILE A 79 -4.59 -5.71 2.09
C ILE A 79 -6.03 -6.19 1.84
N MET A 80 -6.62 -6.82 2.85
CA MET A 80 -7.97 -7.36 2.89
C MET A 80 -8.87 -6.48 3.78
N PRO A 81 -10.17 -6.40 3.48
CA PRO A 81 -10.87 -7.16 2.43
C PRO A 81 -10.71 -6.52 1.04
N LEU A 82 -10.46 -7.35 0.01
CA LEU A 82 -10.33 -6.88 -1.38
C LEU A 82 -11.63 -6.27 -1.91
N GLY A 83 -11.55 -5.04 -2.41
CA GLY A 83 -12.68 -4.36 -3.06
C GLY A 83 -13.83 -3.97 -2.12
N LEU A 84 -13.60 -4.04 -0.81
CA LEU A 84 -14.53 -3.59 0.23
C LEU A 84 -13.79 -2.67 1.20
N ASP A 85 -14.55 -1.99 2.05
CA ASP A 85 -13.96 -1.17 3.11
C ASP A 85 -13.11 -2.00 4.08
N TYR A 86 -12.06 -1.39 4.63
CA TYR A 86 -11.29 -1.96 5.73
C TYR A 86 -12.19 -2.31 6.92
N LEU A 87 -11.69 -3.20 7.78
CA LEU A 87 -12.34 -3.48 9.07
C LEU A 87 -12.45 -2.20 9.88
N THR A 88 -13.50 -2.09 10.69
CA THR A 88 -13.59 -0.99 11.64
C THR A 88 -12.46 -1.10 12.66
N ASN A 89 -12.05 0.02 13.24
CA ASN A 89 -11.06 0.07 14.31
C ASN A 89 -11.44 -0.87 15.45
N GLY A 90 -12.72 -0.91 15.81
CA GLY A 90 -13.24 -1.85 16.81
C GLY A 90 -13.10 -3.32 16.41
N GLN A 91 -13.41 -3.67 15.15
CA GLN A 91 -13.24 -5.04 14.65
C GLN A 91 -11.76 -5.45 14.62
N LEU A 92 -10.90 -4.57 14.15
CA LEU A 92 -9.45 -4.81 14.07
C LEU A 92 -8.86 -5.00 15.46
N GLU A 93 -9.20 -4.14 16.42
CA GLU A 93 -8.75 -4.23 17.81
C GLU A 93 -9.29 -5.49 18.51
N PHE A 94 -10.55 -5.86 18.26
CA PHE A 94 -11.11 -7.10 18.79
C PHE A 94 -10.34 -8.34 18.31
N ILE A 95 -9.98 -8.39 17.01
CA ILE A 95 -9.15 -9.47 16.46
C ILE A 95 -7.73 -9.42 17.05
N ARG A 96 -7.15 -8.22 17.21
CA ARG A 96 -5.82 -8.04 17.83
C ARG A 96 -5.79 -8.62 19.23
N GLN A 97 -6.78 -8.29 20.07
CA GLN A 97 -6.87 -8.81 21.44
C GLN A 97 -7.08 -10.32 21.46
N TRP A 98 -7.90 -10.85 20.55
CA TRP A 98 -8.07 -12.30 20.42
C TRP A 98 -6.77 -13.02 20.04
N ILE A 99 -6.00 -12.49 19.07
CA ILE A 99 -4.69 -13.04 18.68
C ILE A 99 -3.70 -12.98 19.86
N VAL A 100 -3.61 -11.83 20.52
CA VAL A 100 -2.71 -11.60 21.67
C VAL A 100 -3.06 -12.50 22.85
N ALA A 101 -4.34 -12.82 23.05
CA ALA A 101 -4.79 -13.77 24.06
C ALA A 101 -4.60 -15.24 23.67
N GLY A 102 -3.89 -15.53 22.57
CA GLY A 102 -3.60 -16.88 22.12
C GLY A 102 -4.70 -17.53 21.29
N ALA A 103 -5.65 -16.72 20.78
CA ALA A 103 -6.74 -17.12 19.90
C ALA A 103 -7.53 -18.35 20.42
N PRO A 104 -8.14 -18.28 21.62
CA PRO A 104 -8.91 -19.40 22.14
C PRO A 104 -10.19 -19.63 21.32
N ASP A 105 -10.57 -20.89 21.19
CA ASP A 105 -11.81 -21.33 20.52
C ASP A 105 -13.07 -20.93 21.29
N SER A 106 -12.94 -20.79 22.62
CA SER A 106 -14.05 -20.48 23.51
C SER A 106 -13.61 -19.56 24.65
N GLY A 107 -14.58 -18.90 25.28
CA GLY A 107 -14.35 -17.93 26.33
C GLY A 107 -14.37 -16.49 25.83
N VAL A 108 -14.05 -15.56 26.72
CA VAL A 108 -14.06 -14.11 26.45
C VAL A 108 -12.66 -13.57 26.74
N VAL A 109 -12.05 -12.98 25.73
CA VAL A 109 -10.68 -12.41 25.83
C VAL A 109 -10.63 -10.92 25.51
N SER A 110 -11.76 -10.35 25.11
CA SER A 110 -11.90 -8.94 24.75
C SER A 110 -13.30 -8.47 25.11
N ASP A 111 -13.43 -7.22 25.54
CA ASP A 111 -14.74 -6.61 25.78
C ASP A 111 -15.40 -6.27 24.43
N SER A 112 -16.60 -6.83 24.22
CA SER A 112 -17.41 -6.56 23.03
C SER A 112 -17.77 -5.09 22.83
N THR A 113 -17.68 -4.24 23.86
CA THR A 113 -17.88 -2.78 23.74
C THR A 113 -16.92 -2.14 22.73
N ILE A 114 -15.74 -2.72 22.51
CA ILE A 114 -14.77 -2.26 21.50
C ILE A 114 -15.37 -2.26 20.09
N LEU A 115 -16.30 -3.19 19.79
CA LEU A 115 -16.98 -3.26 18.50
C LEU A 115 -17.90 -2.06 18.22
N GLN A 116 -18.15 -1.20 19.21
CA GLN A 116 -18.88 0.06 19.02
C GLN A 116 -18.05 1.10 18.25
N ASP A 117 -16.72 0.96 18.23
CA ASP A 117 -15.88 1.75 17.34
C ASP A 117 -16.04 1.25 15.90
N THR A 118 -16.89 1.98 15.17
CA THR A 118 -17.24 1.71 13.78
C THR A 118 -16.48 2.59 12.78
N LEU A 119 -15.57 3.46 13.27
CA LEU A 119 -14.67 4.21 12.41
C LEU A 119 -13.73 3.25 11.69
N ARG A 120 -13.23 3.66 10.53
CA ARG A 120 -12.29 2.88 9.74
C ARG A 120 -11.01 3.65 9.57
N TYR A 121 -9.93 2.92 9.33
CA TYR A 121 -8.74 3.52 8.78
C TYR A 121 -9.10 4.17 7.44
N GLU A 122 -8.73 5.43 7.28
CA GLU A 122 -8.74 6.12 6.01
C GLU A 122 -7.29 6.38 5.64
N ASP A 123 -6.96 6.12 4.38
CA ASP A 123 -5.69 6.56 3.83
C ASP A 123 -5.57 8.07 4.06
N LEU A 124 -4.45 8.51 4.64
CA LEU A 124 -4.13 9.93 4.63
C LEU A 124 -3.99 10.35 3.17
N LEU A 125 -5.02 11.02 2.66
CA LEU A 125 -4.94 11.71 1.39
C LEU A 125 -3.77 12.67 1.50
N PHE A 126 -2.87 12.60 0.53
CA PHE A 126 -1.75 13.51 0.48
C PHE A 126 -2.31 14.89 0.08
N GLU A 127 -2.35 15.82 1.02
CA GLU A 127 -2.77 17.18 0.73
C GLU A 127 -1.67 17.90 -0.04
N PRO A 128 -2.00 18.75 -1.04
CA PRO A 128 -1.00 19.58 -1.70
C PRO A 128 -0.22 20.41 -0.67
N LEU A 129 1.11 20.45 -0.81
CA LEU A 129 1.94 21.30 0.02
C LEU A 129 1.54 22.77 -0.15
N ALA A 130 1.62 23.55 0.92
CA ALA A 130 1.44 25.00 0.83
C ALA A 130 2.47 25.60 -0.15
N LEU A 131 2.07 26.65 -0.88
CA LEU A 131 2.99 27.38 -1.75
C LEU A 131 4.16 27.92 -0.91
N PRO A 132 5.43 27.73 -1.35
CA PRO A 132 6.57 28.26 -0.63
C PRO A 132 6.57 29.79 -0.70
N GLU A 133 6.84 30.45 0.43
CA GLU A 133 7.00 31.91 0.48
C GLU A 133 8.20 32.37 -0.38
N ASN A 134 9.27 31.57 -0.41
CA ASN A 134 10.43 31.75 -1.26
C ASN A 134 10.82 30.39 -1.85
N GLY A 135 10.53 30.18 -3.13
CA GLY A 135 10.88 28.93 -3.81
C GLY A 135 10.03 28.68 -5.04
N ILE A 136 10.11 27.45 -5.53
CA ILE A 136 9.34 26.97 -6.67
C ILE A 136 8.58 25.74 -6.20
N GLN A 137 7.30 25.65 -6.57
CA GLN A 137 6.50 24.45 -6.37
C GLN A 137 6.20 23.85 -7.73
N TYR A 138 6.46 22.55 -7.86
CA TYR A 138 6.05 21.77 -9.02
C TYR A 138 4.86 20.91 -8.65
N HIS A 139 3.84 20.91 -9.50
CA HIS A 139 2.65 20.09 -9.35
C HIS A 139 2.56 19.14 -10.55
N ILE A 140 2.36 17.86 -10.26
CA ILE A 140 2.02 16.87 -11.27
C ILE A 140 0.51 16.70 -11.18
N GLU A 141 -0.17 16.98 -12.29
CA GLU A 141 -1.62 16.78 -12.40
C GLU A 141 -2.00 15.31 -12.17
N PRO A 142 -3.23 15.03 -11.71
CA PRO A 142 -3.71 13.66 -11.54
C PRO A 142 -3.52 12.82 -12.81
N PHE A 143 -3.04 11.59 -12.61
CA PHE A 143 -2.87 10.59 -13.66
C PHE A 143 -3.48 9.26 -13.23
N GLU A 144 -3.84 8.44 -14.20
CA GLU A 144 -4.42 7.12 -13.93
C GLU A 144 -3.34 6.07 -13.72
N VAL A 145 -3.56 5.19 -12.74
CA VAL A 145 -2.78 3.97 -12.53
C VAL A 145 -3.71 2.79 -12.69
N GLN A 146 -3.40 1.88 -13.61
CA GLN A 146 -4.24 0.71 -13.86
C GLN A 146 -4.14 -0.27 -12.67
N PRO A 147 -5.20 -1.03 -12.36
CA PRO A 147 -5.15 -2.02 -11.29
C PRO A 147 -3.99 -3.02 -11.46
N ASN A 148 -3.28 -3.33 -10.37
CA ASN A 148 -2.11 -4.21 -10.34
C ASN A 148 -0.99 -3.80 -11.31
N SER A 149 -0.84 -2.50 -11.57
CA SER A 149 0.23 -1.95 -12.41
C SER A 149 1.02 -0.88 -11.66
N GLU A 150 2.15 -0.51 -12.24
CA GLU A 150 2.98 0.62 -11.82
C GLU A 150 3.11 1.60 -12.98
N VAL A 151 3.15 2.90 -12.65
CA VAL A 151 3.31 3.98 -13.63
C VAL A 151 4.58 4.74 -13.29
N GLU A 152 5.49 4.78 -14.27
CA GLU A 152 6.72 5.57 -14.21
C GLU A 152 6.78 6.45 -15.47
N PHE A 153 7.12 7.73 -15.30
CA PHE A 153 7.17 8.70 -16.39
C PHE A 153 8.14 9.83 -16.10
N PHE A 154 8.55 10.52 -17.17
CA PHE A 154 9.19 11.83 -17.08
C PHE A 154 8.19 12.92 -17.46
N MET A 155 8.32 14.07 -16.81
CA MET A 155 7.63 15.29 -17.19
C MET A 155 8.60 16.45 -17.06
N ARG A 156 8.67 17.28 -18.09
CA ARG A 156 9.52 18.48 -18.08
C ARG A 156 8.68 19.71 -17.79
N THR A 157 9.20 20.57 -16.93
CA THR A 157 8.67 21.90 -16.61
C THR A 157 9.76 22.93 -16.91
N THR A 158 9.39 24.14 -17.33
CA THR A 158 10.27 25.28 -17.11
C THR A 158 10.25 25.60 -15.63
N GLY A 159 11.44 25.77 -15.03
CA GLY A 159 11.51 26.45 -13.75
C GLY A 159 11.20 27.93 -13.99
N ASP A 160 10.29 28.51 -13.22
CA ASP A 160 10.05 29.95 -13.26
C ASP A 160 11.17 30.67 -12.50
N THR A 161 12.35 30.75 -13.14
CA THR A 161 13.53 31.38 -12.52
C THR A 161 14.11 32.43 -13.45
N SER A 162 14.26 33.65 -12.95
CA SER A 162 14.95 34.73 -13.65
C SER A 162 16.48 34.67 -13.52
N GLY A 163 17.03 33.57 -12.99
CA GLY A 163 18.45 33.41 -12.67
C GLY A 163 18.78 32.10 -11.95
N PRO A 164 20.03 31.91 -11.49
CA PRO A 164 20.43 30.72 -10.75
C PRO A 164 19.69 30.63 -9.42
N VAL A 165 19.17 29.45 -9.10
CA VAL A 165 18.49 29.15 -7.84
C VAL A 165 19.34 28.20 -7.02
N TYR A 166 19.56 28.54 -5.75
CA TYR A 166 20.25 27.70 -4.78
C TYR A 166 19.22 27.05 -3.86
N ILE A 167 19.21 25.72 -3.80
CA ILE A 167 18.23 24.94 -3.02
C ILE A 167 18.80 24.69 -1.63
N SER A 168 18.15 25.22 -0.60
CA SER A 168 18.50 25.02 0.81
C SER A 168 17.59 24.03 1.54
N ARG A 169 16.38 23.82 1.02
CA ARG A 169 15.38 22.89 1.54
C ARG A 169 14.54 22.38 0.37
N TYR A 170 14.06 21.15 0.50
CA TYR A 170 13.02 20.60 -0.36
C TYR A 170 11.94 19.98 0.52
N GLU A 171 10.73 19.94 0.00
CA GLU A 171 9.61 19.19 0.56
C GLU A 171 8.97 18.41 -0.59
N LEU A 172 8.51 17.21 -0.27
CA LEU A 172 7.89 16.32 -1.24
C LEU A 172 6.66 15.71 -0.58
N MET A 173 5.56 15.70 -1.33
CA MET A 173 4.33 15.04 -0.94
C MET A 173 3.83 14.21 -2.13
N MET A 174 3.56 12.93 -1.90
CA MET A 174 3.18 11.97 -2.94
C MET A 174 2.10 11.03 -2.40
N GLY A 175 1.36 10.40 -3.32
CA GLY A 175 0.42 9.35 -2.96
C GLY A 175 1.11 8.15 -2.29
N PRO A 176 0.43 7.46 -1.35
CA PRO A 176 0.91 6.20 -0.80
C PRO A 176 1.30 5.21 -1.91
N ASN A 177 2.32 4.37 -1.65
CA ASN A 177 2.95 3.44 -2.62
C ASN A 177 3.84 4.09 -3.72
N SER A 178 4.00 5.41 -3.72
CA SER A 178 5.06 6.05 -4.52
C SER A 178 6.43 5.87 -3.85
N HIS A 179 7.47 5.49 -4.59
CA HIS A 179 8.77 5.12 -4.00
C HIS A 179 10.00 5.77 -4.65
N HIS A 180 9.84 6.48 -5.78
CA HIS A 180 10.92 7.23 -6.42
C HIS A 180 10.44 8.60 -6.94
N TYR A 181 11.23 9.66 -6.67
CA TYR A 181 11.10 10.98 -7.27
C TYR A 181 12.49 11.48 -7.61
N ILE A 182 12.69 11.94 -8.85
CA ILE A 182 13.98 12.47 -9.29
C ILE A 182 13.76 13.75 -10.09
N LEU A 183 14.59 14.74 -9.81
CA LEU A 183 14.61 16.01 -10.52
C LEU A 183 15.94 16.16 -11.24
N TYR A 184 15.88 16.32 -12.57
CA TYR A 184 17.03 16.60 -13.42
C TYR A 184 16.85 17.92 -14.15
N GLY A 185 17.97 18.59 -14.42
CA GLY A 185 18.02 19.74 -15.32
C GLY A 185 18.69 19.37 -16.64
N PHE A 186 18.37 20.12 -17.69
CA PHE A 186 19.11 20.08 -18.94
C PHE A 186 20.30 21.03 -18.88
N SER A 187 21.43 20.62 -19.44
CA SER A 187 22.58 21.51 -19.62
C SER A 187 22.28 22.60 -20.67
N ASP A 188 22.96 23.75 -20.58
CA ASP A 188 22.87 24.83 -21.58
C ASP A 188 23.29 24.38 -23.00
N TYR A 189 24.06 23.29 -23.11
CA TYR A 189 24.53 22.74 -24.38
C TYR A 189 23.62 21.63 -24.94
N THR A 190 22.52 21.31 -24.26
CA THR A 190 21.58 20.28 -24.70
C THR A 190 20.92 20.72 -26.01
N PRO A 191 21.03 19.95 -27.11
CA PRO A 191 20.34 20.27 -28.35
C PRO A 191 18.83 20.40 -28.13
N SER A 192 18.20 21.46 -28.67
CA SER A 192 16.77 21.70 -28.51
C SER A 192 15.88 20.56 -28.98
N ALA A 193 16.35 19.79 -29.98
CA ALA A 193 15.67 18.59 -30.47
C ALA A 193 15.61 17.43 -29.46
N LEU A 194 16.44 17.45 -28.42
CA LEU A 194 16.44 16.47 -27.32
C LEU A 194 15.68 16.97 -26.09
N ILE A 195 15.21 18.22 -26.08
CA ILE A 195 14.45 18.78 -24.97
C ILE A 195 12.97 18.38 -25.12
N PRO A 196 12.38 17.68 -24.14
CA PRO A 196 10.97 17.29 -24.19
C PRO A 196 10.03 18.50 -24.24
N PRO A 197 8.81 18.33 -24.79
CA PRO A 197 7.77 19.32 -24.64
C PRO A 197 7.41 19.49 -23.15
N GLU A 198 7.07 20.72 -22.79
CA GLU A 198 6.72 21.08 -21.42
C GLU A 198 5.32 20.57 -21.02
N GLY A 199 5.18 20.13 -19.77
CA GLY A 199 3.92 19.66 -19.18
C GLY A 199 3.40 18.34 -19.73
N VAL A 200 4.14 17.68 -20.63
CA VAL A 200 3.72 16.40 -21.21
C VAL A 200 4.22 15.25 -20.34
N ILE A 201 3.29 14.45 -19.81
CA ILE A 201 3.60 13.17 -19.17
C ILE A 201 4.11 12.19 -20.23
N ARG A 202 5.32 11.68 -20.03
CA ARG A 202 5.98 10.73 -20.93
C ARG A 202 6.20 9.40 -20.21
N PRO A 203 5.23 8.48 -20.26
CA PRO A 203 5.37 7.19 -19.61
C PRO A 203 6.50 6.39 -20.26
N ILE A 204 7.26 5.67 -19.44
CA ILE A 204 8.35 4.81 -19.93
C ILE A 204 7.83 3.45 -20.41
N ARG A 205 6.56 3.12 -20.11
CA ARG A 205 5.87 1.90 -20.55
C ARG A 205 4.57 2.25 -21.29
N ASP A 206 4.19 1.41 -22.26
CA ASP A 206 2.88 1.47 -22.90
C ASP A 206 1.81 0.75 -22.09
N VAL A 207 0.57 0.72 -22.61
CA VAL A 207 -0.59 0.09 -21.96
C VAL A 207 -0.45 -1.43 -21.79
N ASP A 208 0.43 -2.06 -22.58
CA ASP A 208 0.73 -3.49 -22.51
C ASP A 208 1.96 -3.78 -21.61
N GLY A 209 2.55 -2.74 -21.02
CA GLY A 209 3.71 -2.82 -20.13
C GLY A 209 5.08 -2.83 -20.82
N ASN A 210 5.13 -2.70 -22.15
CA ASN A 210 6.37 -2.68 -22.92
C ASN A 210 7.07 -1.33 -22.82
N TYR A 211 8.41 -1.33 -22.83
CA TYR A 211 9.17 -0.08 -22.75
C TYR A 211 9.02 0.80 -23.99
N ILE A 212 8.74 2.08 -23.77
CA ILE A 212 8.79 3.14 -24.76
C ILE A 212 10.21 3.75 -24.70
N LEU A 213 11.14 3.16 -25.46
CA LEU A 213 12.56 3.54 -25.42
C LEU A 213 12.81 5.03 -25.70
N SER A 214 11.98 5.66 -26.52
CA SER A 214 12.07 7.11 -26.78
C SER A 214 11.78 7.97 -25.55
N ASN A 215 11.04 7.44 -24.58
CA ASN A 215 10.70 8.09 -23.32
C ASN A 215 11.58 7.65 -22.16
N SER A 216 12.48 6.69 -22.35
CA SER A 216 13.38 6.22 -21.28
C SER A 216 14.52 7.20 -20.96
N LEU A 217 14.59 8.34 -21.66
CA LEU A 217 15.48 9.44 -21.37
C LEU A 217 14.68 10.61 -20.79
N PRO A 218 15.15 11.23 -19.68
CA PRO A 218 14.52 12.39 -19.07
C PRO A 218 14.43 13.60 -20.02
#